data_AF-A0A7V8N005-F1
#
_entry.id   AF-A0A7V8N005-F1
#
_cell.length_a   1.000
_cell.length_b   1.000
_cell.length_c   1.000
_cell.angle_alpha   90.00
_cell.angle_beta   90.00
_cell.angle_gamma   90.00
#
_symmetry.space_group_name_H-M   'P 1'
#
loop_
_entity.id
_entity.type
_entity.pdbx_description
1 polymer ?
#
loop_
_entity_poly.entity_id
_entity_poly.type
_entity_poly.pdbx_seq_one_letter_code
_entity_poly.pdbx_strand_id
1 'polypeptide(L)'
;MKILPKDFKIGPRTVKTVIAASLAIIIANALHLEYATAAGIIAILSVGNTKKSTYQSGKNRLLNFLAAMIISVVLFSILGHHVLVFGLFLLIFIPYSAACGMSEGIAPNAVLVTHLLIATQITPQLLLNEFLLNFIAISLAFIVNLRMPNLQEELSEREKRVEHHFRDLFKRLSFIMNKQSEQAHFLHKVEDLEQYISESLALARTHMDNRFGDGGAGTSYDYFAMRATQVEIFHEIAEILLQIEVTVQKDQLTALNQLFKEIGKSYAKDNDGKALMQQVKETLDIYRASDLPKTREEFEARARLFQILQLIQTFIQIKRDYILESET
;
A
#
# COMPACT_ATOMS: atom_id res chain seq x y z
N MET A 1 -18.39 2.74 -33.95
CA MET A 1 -18.28 2.19 -32.58
C MET A 1 -16.82 2.30 -32.14
N LYS A 2 -16.48 3.21 -31.21
CA LYS A 2 -15.11 3.28 -30.68
C LYS A 2 -14.97 2.16 -29.65
N ILE A 3 -14.33 1.07 -30.06
CA ILE A 3 -14.12 -0.14 -29.24
C ILE A 3 -13.14 0.13 -28.09
N LEU A 4 -12.37 1.23 -28.15
CA LEU A 4 -11.38 1.59 -27.14
C LEU A 4 -11.74 2.91 -26.44
N PRO A 5 -11.59 3.00 -25.10
CA PRO A 5 -11.76 4.24 -24.34
C PRO A 5 -10.74 5.30 -24.77
N LYS A 6 -11.11 6.58 -24.61
CA LYS A 6 -10.37 7.74 -25.15
C LYS A 6 -8.90 7.86 -24.69
N ASP A 7 -8.51 7.18 -23.61
CA ASP A 7 -7.16 7.22 -23.03
C ASP A 7 -6.49 5.83 -22.92
N PHE A 8 -6.86 4.88 -23.78
CA PHE A 8 -6.23 3.56 -23.78
C PHE A 8 -4.74 3.67 -24.16
N LYS A 9 -3.86 3.44 -23.18
CA LYS A 9 -2.41 3.34 -23.36
C LYS A 9 -1.95 1.93 -23.00
N ILE A 10 -1.07 1.36 -23.82
CA ILE A 10 -0.42 0.09 -23.50
C ILE A 10 0.52 0.33 -22.32
N GLY A 11 0.18 -0.23 -21.17
CA GLY A 11 0.98 -0.10 -19.96
C GLY A 11 2.31 -0.87 -20.06
N PRO A 12 3.34 -0.47 -19.29
CA PRO A 12 4.63 -1.16 -19.26
C PRO A 12 4.52 -2.63 -18.83
N ARG A 13 3.50 -2.96 -18.01
CA ARG A 13 3.19 -4.35 -17.63
C ARG A 13 2.84 -5.20 -18.85
N THR A 14 1.93 -4.73 -19.71
CA THR A 14 1.51 -5.44 -20.92
C THR A 14 2.70 -5.76 -21.82
N VAL A 15 3.60 -4.78 -22.02
CA VAL A 15 4.81 -4.97 -22.82
C VAL A 15 5.71 -6.05 -22.20
N LYS A 16 5.97 -6.00 -20.90
CA LYS A 16 6.77 -7.01 -20.19
C LYS A 16 6.15 -8.40 -20.28
N THR A 17 4.84 -8.52 -20.13
CA THR A 17 4.10 -9.78 -20.25
C THR A 17 4.25 -10.39 -21.64
N VAL A 18 4.08 -9.58 -22.70
CA VAL A 18 4.28 -10.05 -24.09
C VAL A 18 5.71 -10.51 -24.31
N ILE A 19 6.71 -9.75 -23.84
CA ILE A 19 8.12 -10.12 -23.97
C ILE A 19 8.42 -11.44 -23.25
N ALA A 20 7.98 -11.60 -22.00
CA ALA A 20 8.21 -12.82 -21.23
C ALA A 20 7.55 -14.03 -21.88
N ALA A 21 6.30 -13.91 -22.34
CA ALA A 21 5.57 -14.99 -22.98
C ALA A 21 6.21 -15.43 -24.30
N SER A 22 6.52 -14.48 -25.17
CA SER A 22 7.14 -14.77 -26.48
C SER A 22 8.52 -15.40 -26.30
N LEU A 23 9.35 -14.85 -25.41
CA LEU A 23 10.66 -15.42 -25.12
C LEU A 23 10.56 -16.83 -24.49
N ALA A 24 9.57 -17.08 -23.63
CA ALA A 24 9.40 -18.39 -23.02
C ALA A 24 9.11 -19.47 -24.08
N ILE A 25 8.24 -19.16 -25.04
CA ILE A 25 7.93 -20.05 -26.15
C ILE A 25 9.15 -20.26 -27.05
N ILE A 26 9.88 -19.20 -27.40
CA ILE A 26 11.06 -19.27 -28.25
C ILE A 26 12.14 -20.16 -27.61
N ILE A 27 12.42 -19.95 -26.32
CA ILE A 27 13.43 -20.73 -25.60
C ILE A 27 12.99 -22.18 -25.43
N ALA A 28 11.72 -22.44 -25.08
CA ALA A 28 11.20 -23.80 -24.97
C ALA A 28 11.30 -24.57 -26.31
N ASN A 29 10.96 -23.92 -27.43
CA ASN A 29 11.11 -24.50 -28.76
C ASN A 29 12.58 -24.75 -29.12
N ALA A 30 13.48 -23.83 -28.78
CA ALA A 30 14.92 -23.98 -29.05
C ALA A 30 15.55 -25.14 -28.25
N LEU A 31 14.96 -25.48 -27.09
CA LEU A 31 15.34 -26.62 -26.28
C LEU A 31 14.57 -27.91 -26.65
N HIS A 32 13.75 -27.87 -27.71
CA HIS A 32 12.91 -28.98 -28.16
C HIS A 32 11.97 -29.54 -27.09
N LEU A 33 11.45 -28.67 -26.21
CA LEU A 33 10.46 -29.06 -25.20
C LEU A 33 9.09 -29.29 -25.83
N GLU A 34 8.38 -30.31 -25.36
CA GLU A 34 6.99 -30.54 -25.72
C GLU A 34 6.09 -29.47 -25.10
N TYR A 35 5.00 -29.12 -25.77
CA TYR A 35 4.03 -28.13 -25.28
C TYR A 35 4.62 -26.74 -24.97
N ALA A 36 5.58 -26.26 -25.79
CA ALA A 36 6.24 -24.97 -25.61
C ALA A 36 5.28 -23.76 -25.42
N THR A 37 4.07 -23.81 -26.00
CA THR A 37 3.03 -22.79 -25.80
C THR A 37 2.58 -22.66 -24.34
N ALA A 38 2.62 -23.74 -23.56
CA ALA A 38 2.32 -23.73 -22.13
C ALA A 38 3.31 -22.85 -21.35
N ALA A 39 4.60 -22.84 -21.71
CA ALA A 39 5.58 -21.94 -21.11
C ALA A 39 5.19 -20.46 -21.32
N GLY A 40 4.63 -20.12 -22.48
CA GLY A 40 4.08 -18.79 -22.75
C GLY A 40 2.92 -18.42 -21.82
N ILE A 41 1.93 -19.31 -21.67
CA ILE A 41 0.78 -19.09 -20.79
C ILE A 41 1.24 -18.97 -19.33
N ILE A 42 2.14 -19.84 -18.88
CA ILE A 42 2.69 -19.79 -17.52
C ILE A 42 3.44 -18.48 -17.30
N ALA A 43 4.21 -18.01 -18.29
CA ALA A 43 4.92 -16.74 -18.20
C ALA A 43 3.94 -15.56 -18.07
N ILE A 44 2.85 -15.55 -18.86
CA ILE A 44 1.78 -14.53 -18.74
C ILE A 44 1.25 -14.48 -17.32
N LEU A 45 0.92 -15.64 -16.77
CA LEU A 45 0.38 -15.75 -15.42
C LEU A 45 1.43 -15.37 -14.36
N SER A 46 2.73 -15.48 -14.65
CA SER A 46 3.84 -15.27 -13.69
C SER A 46 4.33 -13.84 -13.59
N VAL A 47 4.00 -12.96 -14.54
CA VAL A 47 4.42 -11.55 -14.51
C VAL A 47 3.61 -10.77 -13.48
N GLY A 48 4.22 -10.61 -12.30
CA GLY A 48 3.70 -9.84 -11.16
C GLY A 48 3.84 -8.31 -11.28
N ASN A 49 3.24 -7.59 -10.33
CA ASN A 49 3.21 -6.12 -10.31
C ASN A 49 4.44 -5.49 -9.66
N THR A 50 5.14 -6.22 -8.79
CA THR A 50 6.33 -5.75 -8.07
C THR A 50 7.43 -6.81 -8.08
N LYS A 51 8.68 -6.42 -7.83
CA LYS A 51 9.78 -7.40 -7.74
C LYS A 51 9.53 -8.44 -6.66
N LYS A 52 9.11 -7.99 -5.47
CA LYS A 52 8.80 -8.87 -4.34
C LYS A 52 7.66 -9.83 -4.64
N SER A 53 6.55 -9.35 -5.22
CA SER A 53 5.42 -10.22 -5.57
C SER A 53 5.81 -11.25 -6.64
N THR A 54 6.60 -10.88 -7.66
CA THR A 54 7.09 -11.84 -8.65
C THR A 54 8.01 -12.89 -8.03
N TYR A 55 8.89 -12.51 -7.11
CA TYR A 55 9.76 -13.46 -6.42
C TYR A 55 8.95 -14.43 -5.53
N GLN A 56 8.04 -13.90 -4.71
CA GLN A 56 7.18 -14.70 -3.84
C GLN A 56 6.28 -15.64 -4.65
N SER A 57 5.65 -15.13 -5.72
CA SER A 57 4.83 -15.95 -6.62
C SER A 57 5.66 -17.03 -7.31
N GLY A 58 6.87 -16.70 -7.79
CA GLY A 58 7.79 -17.67 -8.40
C GLY A 58 8.16 -18.81 -7.44
N LYS A 59 8.52 -18.49 -6.19
CA LYS A 59 8.79 -19.49 -5.14
C LYS A 59 7.57 -20.37 -4.88
N ASN A 60 6.40 -19.76 -4.68
CA ASN A 60 5.17 -20.49 -4.39
C ASN A 60 4.77 -21.40 -5.56
N ARG A 61 4.98 -20.96 -6.81
CA ARG A 61 4.72 -21.77 -8.01
C ARG A 61 5.63 -22.97 -8.11
N LEU A 62 6.92 -22.83 -7.78
CA LEU A 62 7.85 -23.97 -7.76
C LEU A 62 7.46 -25.00 -6.69
N LEU A 63 7.09 -24.55 -5.49
CA LEU A 63 6.62 -25.45 -4.43
C LEU A 63 5.31 -26.16 -4.80
N ASN A 64 4.34 -25.41 -5.35
CA ASN A 64 3.10 -25.99 -5.83
C ASN A 64 3.30 -26.93 -7.01
N PHE A 65 4.24 -26.64 -7.90
CA PHE A 65 4.59 -27.53 -9.01
C PHE A 65 5.04 -28.89 -8.48
N LEU A 66 5.94 -28.91 -7.49
CA LEU A 66 6.40 -30.17 -6.89
C LEU A 66 5.24 -30.95 -6.27
N ALA A 67 4.37 -30.29 -5.51
CA ALA A 67 3.18 -30.92 -4.94
C ALA A 67 2.22 -31.43 -6.01
N ALA A 68 1.95 -30.63 -7.06
CA ALA A 68 1.09 -31.01 -8.17
C ALA A 68 1.62 -32.24 -8.89
N MET A 69 2.92 -32.29 -9.18
CA MET A 69 3.56 -33.43 -9.84
C MET A 69 3.50 -34.69 -8.98
N ILE A 70 3.78 -34.60 -7.67
CA ILE A 70 3.68 -35.76 -6.76
C ILE A 70 2.26 -36.31 -6.73
N ILE A 71 1.26 -35.46 -6.50
CA ILE A 71 -0.15 -35.88 -6.43
C ILE A 71 -0.58 -36.49 -7.78
N SER A 72 -0.21 -35.85 -8.89
CA SER A 72 -0.57 -36.33 -10.24
C SER A 72 0.06 -37.67 -10.56
N VAL A 73 1.35 -37.86 -10.26
CA VAL A 73 2.04 -39.15 -10.46
C VAL A 73 1.33 -40.25 -9.68
N VAL A 74 1.05 -40.03 -8.39
CA VAL A 74 0.36 -41.03 -7.55
C VAL A 74 -1.03 -41.36 -8.11
N LEU A 75 -1.85 -40.36 -8.43
CA LEU A 75 -3.21 -40.59 -8.90
C LEU A 75 -3.26 -41.26 -10.28
N PHE A 76 -2.49 -40.77 -11.25
CA PHE A 76 -2.51 -41.33 -12.60
C PHE A 76 -1.85 -42.71 -12.66
N SER A 77 -0.85 -43.01 -11.83
CA SER A 77 -0.27 -44.36 -11.76
C SER A 77 -1.23 -45.40 -11.17
N ILE A 78 -2.10 -45.01 -10.23
CA ILE A 78 -3.04 -45.94 -9.56
C ILE A 78 -4.37 -46.06 -10.34
N LEU A 79 -4.90 -44.93 -10.82
CA LEU A 79 -6.26 -44.83 -11.35
C LEU A 79 -6.30 -44.66 -12.88
N GLY A 80 -5.15 -44.47 -13.53
CA GLY A 80 -5.03 -44.30 -14.98
C GLY A 80 -5.31 -42.88 -15.48
N HIS A 81 -5.10 -42.67 -16.78
CA HIS A 81 -5.05 -41.35 -17.42
C HIS A 81 -6.41 -40.96 -18.04
N HIS A 82 -7.34 -40.45 -17.24
CA HIS A 82 -8.64 -39.97 -17.75
C HIS A 82 -9.19 -38.80 -16.93
N VAL A 83 -10.17 -38.11 -17.50
CA VAL A 83 -10.67 -36.81 -17.00
C VAL A 83 -11.21 -36.86 -15.57
N LEU A 84 -11.78 -37.98 -15.13
CA LEU A 84 -12.28 -38.13 -13.76
C LEU A 84 -11.13 -38.12 -12.73
N VAL A 85 -9.98 -38.72 -13.07
CA VAL A 85 -8.78 -38.69 -12.22
C VAL A 85 -8.19 -37.30 -12.16
N PHE A 86 -8.23 -36.54 -13.27
CA PHE A 86 -7.87 -35.13 -13.26
C PHE A 86 -8.82 -34.30 -12.39
N GLY A 87 -10.13 -34.57 -12.41
CA GLY A 87 -11.10 -33.96 -11.50
C GLY A 87 -10.79 -34.25 -10.04
N LEU A 88 -10.43 -35.50 -9.71
CA LEU A 88 -9.99 -35.90 -8.37
C LEU A 88 -8.69 -35.18 -7.97
N PHE A 89 -7.73 -35.07 -8.89
CA PHE A 89 -6.51 -34.27 -8.68
C PHE A 89 -6.87 -32.83 -8.29
N LEU A 90 -7.76 -32.16 -9.03
CA LEU A 90 -8.18 -30.79 -8.70
C LEU A 90 -8.85 -30.70 -7.33
N LEU A 91 -9.72 -31.66 -6.99
CA LEU A 91 -10.41 -31.73 -5.70
C LEU A 91 -9.41 -31.79 -4.53
N ILE A 92 -8.28 -32.45 -4.71
CA ILE A 92 -7.22 -32.54 -3.69
C ILE A 92 -6.28 -31.32 -3.73
N PHE A 93 -5.80 -30.97 -4.93
CA PHE A 93 -4.73 -29.99 -5.12
C PHE A 93 -5.19 -28.55 -4.86
N ILE A 94 -6.42 -28.18 -5.23
CA ILE A 94 -6.95 -26.83 -5.00
C ILE A 94 -7.00 -26.49 -3.50
N PRO A 95 -7.68 -27.27 -2.64
CA PRO A 95 -7.71 -26.98 -1.21
C PRO A 95 -6.33 -27.08 -0.57
N TYR A 96 -5.46 -28.01 -0.99
CA TYR A 96 -4.07 -28.06 -0.54
C TYR A 96 -3.34 -26.74 -0.81
N SER A 97 -3.36 -26.30 -2.08
CA SER A 97 -2.69 -25.07 -2.51
C SER A 97 -3.24 -23.84 -1.80
N ALA A 98 -4.57 -23.78 -1.62
CA ALA A 98 -5.22 -22.69 -0.90
C ALA A 98 -4.85 -22.66 0.59
N ALA A 99 -4.84 -23.82 1.26
CA ALA A 99 -4.45 -23.94 2.67
C ALA A 99 -2.99 -23.53 2.90
N CYS A 100 -2.12 -23.77 1.93
CA CYS A 100 -0.72 -23.33 1.97
C CYS A 100 -0.50 -21.86 1.56
N GLY A 101 -1.55 -21.11 1.19
CA GLY A 101 -1.45 -19.73 0.75
C GLY A 101 -0.81 -19.56 -0.64
N MET A 102 -0.88 -20.59 -1.49
CA MET A 102 -0.22 -20.66 -2.80
C MET A 102 -1.20 -20.66 -3.98
N SER A 103 -2.43 -20.15 -3.80
CA SER A 103 -3.52 -20.21 -4.78
C SER A 103 -3.17 -19.72 -6.19
N GLU A 104 -2.24 -18.78 -6.32
CA GLU A 104 -1.74 -18.27 -7.61
C GLU A 104 -1.09 -19.35 -8.48
N GLY A 105 -0.60 -20.44 -7.87
CA GLY A 105 0.00 -21.56 -8.58
C GLY A 105 -1.01 -22.60 -9.07
N ILE A 106 -2.31 -22.47 -8.76
CA ILE A 106 -3.31 -23.50 -9.13
C ILE A 106 -3.44 -23.62 -10.65
N ALA A 107 -3.81 -22.52 -11.32
CA ALA A 107 -4.05 -22.51 -12.76
C ALA A 107 -2.83 -22.94 -13.59
N PRO A 108 -1.61 -22.39 -13.41
CA PRO A 108 -0.46 -22.80 -14.21
C PRO A 108 -0.08 -24.27 -13.99
N ASN A 109 -0.19 -24.79 -12.77
CA ASN A 109 0.11 -26.20 -12.51
C ASN A 109 -0.98 -27.13 -13.04
N ALA A 110 -2.25 -26.72 -13.04
CA ALA A 110 -3.31 -27.48 -13.70
C ALA A 110 -3.07 -27.62 -15.21
N VAL A 111 -2.51 -26.59 -15.86
CA VAL A 111 -2.10 -26.66 -17.28
C VAL A 111 -0.98 -27.69 -17.48
N LEU A 112 0.05 -27.71 -16.63
CA LEU A 112 1.14 -28.71 -16.75
C LEU A 112 0.62 -30.14 -16.51
N VAL A 113 -0.32 -30.31 -15.57
CA VAL A 113 -0.92 -31.61 -15.27
C VAL A 113 -1.83 -32.11 -16.40
N THR A 114 -2.36 -31.24 -17.27
CA THR A 114 -3.11 -31.72 -18.45
C THR A 114 -2.19 -32.41 -19.46
N HIS A 115 -0.89 -32.10 -19.51
CA HIS A 115 0.06 -32.86 -20.32
C HIS A 115 0.21 -34.29 -19.79
N LEU A 116 0.23 -34.48 -18.46
CA LEU A 116 0.22 -35.81 -17.83
C LEU A 116 -1.09 -36.56 -18.10
N LEU A 117 -2.23 -35.86 -18.12
CA LEU A 117 -3.52 -36.44 -18.47
C LEU A 117 -3.56 -36.98 -19.90
N ILE A 118 -2.97 -36.25 -20.86
CA ILE A 118 -2.97 -36.62 -22.28
C ILE A 118 -1.88 -37.66 -22.59
N ALA A 119 -0.78 -37.65 -21.84
CA ALA A 119 0.29 -38.62 -21.99
C ALA A 119 -0.19 -40.05 -21.72
N THR A 120 0.32 -41.01 -22.51
CA THR A 120 0.02 -42.43 -22.32
C THR A 120 0.70 -43.04 -21.11
N GLN A 121 1.85 -42.49 -20.72
CA GLN A 121 2.66 -42.92 -19.58
C GLN A 121 3.43 -41.73 -19.00
N ILE A 122 3.59 -41.71 -17.68
CA ILE A 122 4.43 -40.70 -17.02
C ILE A 122 5.87 -41.19 -17.02
N THR A 123 6.72 -40.51 -17.80
CA THR A 123 8.15 -40.80 -17.86
C THR A 123 8.96 -39.73 -17.10
N PRO A 124 10.17 -40.05 -16.62
CA PRO A 124 11.07 -39.04 -16.08
C PRO A 124 11.37 -37.90 -17.05
N GLN A 125 11.40 -38.18 -18.36
CA GLN A 125 11.58 -37.18 -19.41
C GLN A 125 10.40 -36.21 -19.48
N LEU A 126 9.16 -36.70 -19.35
CA LEU A 126 7.97 -35.85 -19.30
C LEU A 126 8.00 -34.95 -18.05
N LEU A 127 8.33 -35.49 -16.88
CA LEU A 127 8.43 -34.69 -15.65
C LEU A 127 9.52 -33.62 -15.76
N LEU A 128 10.65 -33.93 -16.39
CA LEU A 128 11.70 -32.96 -16.68
C LEU A 128 11.22 -31.90 -17.67
N ASN A 129 10.46 -32.28 -18.70
CA ASN A 129 9.84 -31.35 -19.65
C ASN A 129 8.97 -30.31 -18.91
N GLU A 130 8.04 -30.78 -18.07
CA GLU A 130 7.14 -29.90 -17.31
C GLU A 130 7.89 -28.99 -16.35
N PHE A 131 8.95 -29.51 -15.72
CA PHE A 131 9.82 -28.70 -14.87
C PHE A 131 10.51 -27.59 -15.67
N LEU A 132 11.06 -27.90 -16.84
CA LEU A 132 11.77 -26.93 -17.69
C LEU A 132 10.80 -25.87 -18.24
N LEU A 133 9.61 -26.25 -18.69
CA LEU A 133 8.57 -25.30 -19.12
C LEU A 133 8.25 -24.28 -18.03
N ASN A 134 7.99 -24.77 -16.81
CA ASN A 134 7.67 -23.93 -15.67
C ASN A 134 8.88 -23.05 -15.26
N PHE A 135 10.08 -23.63 -15.22
CA PHE A 135 11.30 -22.94 -14.83
C PHE A 135 11.66 -21.80 -15.79
N ILE A 136 11.58 -22.03 -17.10
CA ILE A 136 11.82 -21.00 -18.14
C ILE A 136 10.81 -19.86 -17.98
N ALA A 137 9.53 -20.19 -17.83
CA ALA A 137 8.46 -19.21 -17.70
C ALA A 137 8.62 -18.31 -16.46
N ILE A 138 8.88 -18.91 -15.29
CA ILE A 138 9.11 -18.18 -14.03
C ILE A 138 10.36 -17.33 -14.12
N SER A 139 11.45 -17.86 -14.69
CA SER A 139 12.72 -17.15 -14.82
C SER A 139 12.59 -15.91 -15.70
N LEU A 140 11.94 -16.02 -16.86
CA LEU A 140 11.70 -14.88 -17.74
C LEU A 140 10.75 -13.85 -17.11
N ALA A 141 9.69 -14.30 -16.44
CA ALA A 141 8.80 -13.41 -15.70
C ALA A 141 9.55 -12.60 -14.62
N PHE A 142 10.51 -13.23 -13.93
CA PHE A 142 11.39 -12.55 -12.99
C PHE A 142 12.31 -11.54 -13.68
N ILE A 143 12.99 -11.93 -14.77
CA ILE A 143 13.92 -11.08 -15.52
C ILE A 143 13.24 -9.80 -16.02
N VAL A 144 12.05 -9.92 -16.64
CA VAL A 144 11.34 -8.73 -17.14
C VAL A 144 10.86 -7.81 -16.01
N ASN A 145 10.69 -8.34 -14.79
CA ASN A 145 10.31 -7.56 -13.62
C ASN A 145 11.48 -6.94 -12.85
N LEU A 146 12.73 -7.29 -13.16
CA LEU A 146 13.89 -6.64 -12.53
C LEU A 146 13.99 -5.14 -12.83
N ARG A 147 13.51 -4.69 -14.00
CA ARG A 147 13.45 -3.27 -14.38
C ARG A 147 12.15 -2.62 -13.93
N MET A 148 12.03 -2.33 -12.65
CA MET A 148 10.95 -1.49 -12.10
C MET A 148 11.42 -0.05 -11.88
N PRO A 149 10.56 0.96 -12.11
CA PRO A 149 10.93 2.36 -12.00
C PRO A 149 11.29 2.72 -10.55
N ASN A 150 12.24 3.64 -10.40
CA ASN A 150 12.51 4.28 -9.12
C ASN A 150 11.51 5.43 -8.91
N LEU A 151 10.74 5.37 -7.84
CA LEU A 151 9.69 6.34 -7.50
C LEU A 151 10.16 7.34 -6.44
N GLN A 152 11.44 7.32 -6.04
CA GLN A 152 11.96 8.13 -4.94
C GLN A 152 11.74 9.64 -5.14
N GLU A 153 11.95 10.14 -6.35
CA GLU A 153 11.75 11.56 -6.67
C GLU A 153 10.27 11.94 -6.55
N GLU A 154 9.36 11.11 -7.07
CA GLU A 154 7.91 11.35 -6.94
C GLU A 154 7.47 11.32 -5.47
N LEU A 155 7.98 10.36 -4.70
CA LEU A 155 7.69 10.24 -3.26
C LEU A 155 8.18 11.47 -2.51
N SER A 156 9.41 11.93 -2.76
CA SER A 156 9.96 13.16 -2.15
C SER A 156 9.11 14.39 -2.45
N GLU A 157 8.62 14.54 -3.69
CA GLU A 157 7.70 15.62 -4.05
C GLU A 157 6.32 15.49 -3.37
N ARG A 158 5.81 14.27 -3.19
CA ARG A 158 4.58 14.02 -2.42
C ARG A 158 4.75 14.34 -0.94
N GLU A 159 5.90 14.00 -0.34
CA GLU A 159 6.22 14.31 1.05
C GLU A 159 6.19 15.83 1.31
N LYS A 160 6.83 16.61 0.43
CA LYS A 160 6.81 18.09 0.47
C LYS A 160 5.40 18.65 0.32
N ARG A 161 4.58 18.05 -0.56
CA ARG A 161 3.18 18.47 -0.72
C ARG A 161 2.36 18.19 0.53
N VAL A 162 2.51 17.03 1.16
CA VAL A 162 1.82 16.73 2.43
C VAL A 162 2.16 17.77 3.50
N GLU A 163 3.43 18.16 3.62
CA GLU A 163 3.83 19.22 4.57
C GLU A 163 3.20 20.56 4.26
N HIS A 164 3.15 20.94 2.98
CA HIS A 164 2.50 22.15 2.55
C HIS A 164 1.00 22.15 2.94
N HIS A 165 0.30 21.02 2.75
CA HIS A 165 -1.10 20.91 3.11
C HIS A 165 -1.32 20.97 4.62
N PHE A 166 -0.51 20.29 5.44
CA PHE A 166 -0.60 20.45 6.90
C PHE A 166 -0.39 21.90 7.34
N ARG A 167 0.61 22.59 6.77
CA ARG A 167 0.84 24.02 7.05
C ARG A 167 -0.35 24.88 6.64
N ASP A 168 -1.02 24.56 5.53
CA ASP A 168 -2.25 25.22 5.10
C ASP A 168 -3.41 24.96 6.07
N LEU A 169 -3.60 23.71 6.52
CA LEU A 169 -4.63 23.38 7.51
C LEU A 169 -4.41 24.15 8.83
N PHE A 170 -3.18 24.24 9.34
CA PHE A 170 -2.89 25.08 10.51
C PHE A 170 -3.17 26.57 10.30
N LYS A 171 -2.87 27.11 9.12
CA LYS A 171 -3.22 28.50 8.77
C LYS A 171 -4.74 28.69 8.75
N ARG A 172 -5.49 27.72 8.22
CA ARG A 172 -6.96 27.74 8.22
C ARG A 172 -7.52 27.64 9.63
N LEU A 173 -6.97 26.78 10.49
CA LEU A 173 -7.35 26.73 11.91
C LEU A 173 -7.14 28.10 12.57
N SER A 174 -5.99 28.74 12.37
CA SER A 174 -5.73 30.11 12.85
C SER A 174 -6.78 31.12 12.36
N PHE A 175 -7.19 31.03 11.10
CA PHE A 175 -8.27 31.85 10.55
C PHE A 175 -9.63 31.56 11.18
N ILE A 176 -9.99 30.28 11.36
CA ILE A 176 -11.23 29.84 12.00
C ILE A 176 -11.29 30.33 13.45
N MET A 177 -10.19 30.25 14.20
CA MET A 177 -10.14 30.79 15.57
C MET A 177 -10.39 32.30 15.63
N ASN A 178 -10.01 33.04 14.58
CA ASN A 178 -10.16 34.51 14.51
C ASN A 178 -11.54 34.95 13.97
N LYS A 179 -12.03 34.30 12.91
CA LYS A 179 -13.24 34.70 12.17
C LYS A 179 -14.46 33.83 12.45
N GLN A 180 -14.25 32.64 13.02
CA GLN A 180 -15.29 31.68 13.37
C GLN A 180 -16.20 31.29 12.19
N SER A 181 -15.60 31.21 11.01
CA SER A 181 -16.25 30.88 9.73
C SER A 181 -15.43 29.83 8.98
N GLU A 182 -15.99 29.26 7.89
CA GLU A 182 -15.33 28.30 6.98
C GLU A 182 -15.14 26.86 7.54
N GLN A 183 -15.82 26.48 8.62
CA GLN A 183 -15.67 25.15 9.25
C GLN A 183 -15.99 24.00 8.27
N ALA A 184 -17.05 24.12 7.47
CA ALA A 184 -17.41 23.10 6.49
C ALA A 184 -16.35 22.96 5.36
N HIS A 185 -15.80 24.08 4.89
CA HIS A 185 -14.74 24.05 3.89
C HIS A 185 -13.43 23.48 4.46
N PHE A 186 -13.19 23.62 5.77
CA PHE A 186 -12.04 23.00 6.44
C PHE A 186 -12.10 21.48 6.39
N LEU A 187 -13.27 20.86 6.67
CA LEU A 187 -13.44 19.41 6.59
C LEU A 187 -13.08 18.87 5.21
N HIS A 188 -13.58 19.49 4.13
CA HIS A 188 -13.23 19.08 2.76
C HIS A 188 -11.73 19.16 2.46
N LYS A 189 -11.00 20.12 3.05
CA LYS A 189 -9.55 20.21 2.89
C LYS A 189 -8.81 19.11 3.65
N VAL A 190 -9.37 18.63 4.75
CA VAL A 190 -8.86 17.46 5.46
C VAL A 190 -9.08 16.19 4.64
N GLU A 191 -10.29 15.99 4.10
CA GLU A 191 -10.63 14.85 3.23
C GLU A 191 -9.74 14.81 1.97
N ASP A 192 -9.52 15.96 1.32
CA ASP A 192 -8.60 16.09 0.18
C ASP A 192 -7.18 15.59 0.54
N LEU A 193 -6.68 15.97 1.73
CA LEU A 193 -5.36 15.58 2.21
C LEU A 193 -5.31 14.10 2.59
N GLU A 194 -6.35 13.58 3.22
CA GLU A 194 -6.48 12.17 3.58
C GLU A 194 -6.40 11.27 2.34
N GLN A 195 -7.18 11.60 1.30
CA GLN A 195 -7.09 10.90 0.02
C GLN A 195 -5.68 10.97 -0.56
N TYR A 196 -5.06 12.16 -0.57
CA TYR A 196 -3.72 12.34 -1.10
C TYR A 196 -2.65 11.53 -0.36
N ILE A 197 -2.75 11.44 0.97
CA ILE A 197 -1.85 10.61 1.79
C ILE A 197 -2.08 9.12 1.52
N SER A 198 -3.34 8.68 1.41
CA SER A 198 -3.69 7.29 1.08
C SER A 198 -3.12 6.84 -0.28
N GLU A 199 -3.26 7.68 -1.31
CA GLU A 199 -2.65 7.43 -2.62
C GLU A 199 -1.11 7.39 -2.54
N SER A 200 -0.52 8.26 -1.71
CA SER A 200 0.94 8.32 -1.53
C SER A 200 1.48 7.10 -0.75
N LEU A 201 0.72 6.59 0.22
CA LEU A 201 1.00 5.34 0.92
C LEU A 201 1.01 4.14 -0.04
N ALA A 202 0.01 4.04 -0.91
CA ALA A 202 -0.04 2.97 -1.92
C ALA A 202 1.17 3.02 -2.88
N LEU A 203 1.58 4.22 -3.27
CA LEU A 203 2.77 4.43 -4.10
C LEU A 203 4.06 4.06 -3.35
N ALA A 204 4.21 4.51 -2.10
CA ALA A 204 5.36 4.20 -1.25
C ALA A 204 5.48 2.69 -1.01
N ARG A 205 4.35 2.01 -0.79
CA ARG A 205 4.31 0.56 -0.65
C ARG A 205 4.80 -0.15 -1.91
N THR A 206 4.35 0.31 -3.08
CA THR A 206 4.79 -0.21 -4.38
C THR A 206 6.29 -0.01 -4.60
N HIS A 207 6.82 1.17 -4.22
CA HIS A 207 8.25 1.46 -4.28
C HIS A 207 9.06 0.53 -3.37
N MET A 208 8.64 0.38 -2.11
CA MET A 208 9.25 -0.51 -1.14
C MET A 208 9.29 -1.96 -1.64
N ASP A 209 8.18 -2.47 -2.17
CA ASP A 209 8.09 -3.83 -2.73
C ASP A 209 8.93 -4.01 -4.02
N ASN A 210 9.33 -2.91 -4.70
CA ASN A 210 10.25 -2.91 -5.84
C ASN A 210 11.72 -2.76 -5.45
N ARG A 211 12.01 -2.30 -4.22
CA ARG A 211 13.34 -2.15 -3.62
C ARG A 211 13.64 -3.23 -2.58
N PHE A 212 12.87 -4.32 -2.54
CA PHE A 212 13.03 -5.40 -1.56
C PHE A 212 14.49 -5.83 -1.38
N GLY A 213 14.99 -5.76 -0.13
CA GLY A 213 16.39 -6.03 0.25
C GLY A 213 17.25 -4.78 0.48
N ASP A 214 16.74 -3.60 0.16
CA ASP A 214 17.36 -2.30 0.48
C ASP A 214 16.84 -1.74 1.81
N GLY A 215 17.74 -1.49 2.76
CA GLY A 215 17.39 -1.03 4.11
C GLY A 215 16.70 0.34 4.16
N GLY A 216 16.89 1.20 3.15
CA GLY A 216 16.27 2.52 3.07
C GLY A 216 14.91 2.56 2.35
N ALA A 217 14.41 1.42 1.87
CA ALA A 217 13.21 1.37 1.03
C ALA A 217 11.90 1.67 1.78
N GLY A 218 11.90 1.57 3.11
CA GLY A 218 10.73 1.80 3.97
C GLY A 218 10.52 3.26 4.36
N THR A 219 11.53 4.13 4.25
CA THR A 219 11.51 5.46 4.86
C THR A 219 10.32 6.33 4.40
N SER A 220 10.01 6.36 3.11
CA SER A 220 8.85 7.12 2.63
C SER A 220 7.52 6.47 3.05
N TYR A 221 7.46 5.14 3.16
CA TYR A 221 6.25 4.46 3.64
C TYR A 221 5.98 4.82 5.10
N ASP A 222 7.00 4.72 5.96
CA ASP A 222 6.89 5.03 7.38
C ASP A 222 6.50 6.50 7.60
N TYR A 223 7.10 7.40 6.80
CA TYR A 223 6.71 8.80 6.79
C TYR A 223 5.22 8.99 6.45
N PHE A 224 4.72 8.43 5.35
CA PHE A 224 3.31 8.60 4.99
C PHE A 224 2.36 7.89 5.97
N ALA A 225 2.78 6.78 6.59
CA ALA A 225 2.00 6.09 7.62
C ALA A 225 1.79 6.99 8.84
N MET A 226 2.87 7.63 9.30
CA MET A 226 2.81 8.65 10.35
C MET A 226 1.88 9.82 9.95
N ARG A 227 1.96 10.30 8.70
CA ARG A 227 1.08 11.36 8.20
C ARG A 227 -0.40 10.95 8.14
N ALA A 228 -0.69 9.67 7.89
CA ALA A 228 -2.05 9.15 7.89
C ALA A 228 -2.67 9.24 9.31
N THR A 229 -1.95 8.81 10.34
CA THR A 229 -2.41 8.98 11.73
C THR A 229 -2.60 10.46 12.10
N GLN A 230 -1.74 11.34 11.57
CA GLN A 230 -1.87 12.77 11.80
C GLN A 230 -3.07 13.43 11.11
N VAL A 231 -3.49 12.97 9.93
CA VAL A 231 -4.65 13.54 9.23
C VAL A 231 -5.96 13.08 9.86
N GLU A 232 -6.01 11.89 10.45
CA GLU A 232 -7.14 11.42 11.27
C GLU A 232 -7.43 12.39 12.43
N ILE A 233 -6.38 12.89 13.11
CA ILE A 233 -6.53 13.91 14.15
C ILE A 233 -7.16 15.20 13.59
N PHE A 234 -6.79 15.60 12.38
CA PHE A 234 -7.39 16.77 11.73
C PHE A 234 -8.86 16.56 11.38
N HIS A 235 -9.26 15.32 11.08
CA HIS A 235 -10.66 14.95 10.86
C HIS A 235 -11.46 15.12 12.15
N GLU A 236 -10.96 14.60 13.27
CA GLU A 236 -11.57 14.79 14.59
C GLU A 236 -11.68 16.29 14.97
N ILE A 237 -10.62 17.08 14.71
CA ILE A 237 -10.66 18.53 14.92
C ILE A 237 -11.76 19.18 14.07
N ALA A 238 -11.90 18.78 12.80
CA ALA A 238 -12.91 19.33 11.91
C ALA A 238 -14.33 19.05 12.42
N GLU A 239 -14.60 17.85 12.92
CA GLU A 239 -15.89 17.49 13.53
C GLU A 239 -16.19 18.34 14.78
N ILE A 240 -15.20 18.55 15.66
CA ILE A 240 -15.37 19.38 16.85
C ILE A 240 -15.65 20.82 16.46
N LEU A 241 -14.96 21.37 15.45
CA LEU A 241 -15.15 22.74 14.98
C LEU A 241 -16.59 23.01 14.50
N LEU A 242 -17.25 22.04 13.89
CA LEU A 242 -18.65 22.16 13.45
C LEU A 242 -19.63 22.31 14.62
N GLN A 243 -19.21 21.94 15.84
CA GLN A 243 -20.03 22.01 17.06
C GLN A 243 -19.75 23.25 17.92
N ILE A 244 -18.77 24.09 17.56
CA ILE A 244 -18.44 25.28 18.35
C ILE A 244 -19.37 26.42 17.94
N GLU A 245 -20.30 26.79 18.82
CA GLU A 245 -21.11 28.00 18.67
C GLU A 245 -20.33 29.26 19.08
N VAL A 246 -20.58 30.35 18.35
CA VAL A 246 -19.79 31.60 18.26
C VAL A 246 -19.70 32.42 19.56
N THR A 247 -20.39 32.02 20.62
CA THR A 247 -20.62 32.91 21.76
C THR A 247 -19.60 32.69 22.89
N VAL A 248 -18.77 33.73 23.06
CA VAL A 248 -17.95 34.05 24.24
C VAL A 248 -16.67 33.21 24.38
N GLN A 249 -15.53 33.77 23.93
CA GLN A 249 -14.22 33.75 24.62
C GLN A 249 -13.06 34.21 23.72
N LYS A 250 -12.63 35.47 23.88
CA LYS A 250 -11.53 36.03 23.07
C LYS A 250 -10.16 35.47 23.44
N ASP A 251 -9.91 35.20 24.72
CA ASP A 251 -8.55 34.90 25.19
C ASP A 251 -8.09 33.48 24.79
N GLN A 252 -8.95 32.47 24.97
CA GLN A 252 -8.69 31.08 24.54
C GLN A 252 -8.53 30.97 23.02
N LEU A 253 -9.39 31.66 22.26
CA LEU A 253 -9.29 31.72 20.80
C LEU A 253 -8.03 32.45 20.35
N THR A 254 -7.61 33.50 21.05
CA THR A 254 -6.37 34.23 20.75
C THR A 254 -5.15 33.35 20.99
N ALA A 255 -5.11 32.62 22.11
CA ALA A 255 -4.03 31.69 22.41
C ALA A 255 -3.92 30.57 21.37
N LEU A 256 -5.04 29.92 21.02
CA LEU A 256 -5.06 28.89 19.98
C LEU A 256 -4.70 29.43 18.59
N ASN A 257 -5.20 30.61 18.23
CA ASN A 257 -4.85 31.27 16.97
C ASN A 257 -3.33 31.47 16.86
N GLN A 258 -2.70 31.99 17.93
CA GLN A 258 -1.26 32.20 17.96
C GLN A 258 -0.50 30.87 17.86
N LEU A 259 -0.92 29.85 18.61
CA LEU A 259 -0.34 28.50 18.53
C LEU A 259 -0.41 27.93 17.11
N PHE A 260 -1.59 27.94 16.48
CA PHE A 260 -1.77 27.39 15.13
C PHE A 260 -0.97 28.15 14.07
N LYS A 261 -0.85 29.48 14.23
CA LYS A 261 -0.03 30.31 13.34
C LYS A 261 1.46 29.95 13.45
N GLU A 262 1.96 29.73 14.66
CA GLU A 262 3.37 29.35 14.86
C GLU A 262 3.64 27.92 14.40
N ILE A 263 2.72 26.98 14.62
CA ILE A 263 2.83 25.62 14.04
C ILE A 263 2.85 25.72 12.52
N GLY A 264 1.89 26.41 11.88
CA GLY A 264 1.84 26.55 10.42
C GLY A 264 3.10 27.16 9.78
N LYS A 265 3.84 28.00 10.52
CA LYS A 265 5.12 28.56 10.06
C LYS A 265 6.29 27.60 10.23
N SER A 266 6.36 26.88 11.34
CA SER A 266 7.54 26.10 11.74
C SER A 266 7.45 24.62 11.38
N TYR A 267 6.26 24.12 11.05
CA TYR A 267 6.04 22.71 10.74
C TYR A 267 6.71 22.28 9.44
N ALA A 268 7.61 21.29 9.53
CA ALA A 268 8.40 20.77 8.41
C ALA A 268 8.90 19.35 8.71
N LYS A 269 9.45 18.66 7.71
CA LYS A 269 10.01 17.29 7.85
C LYS A 269 11.02 17.16 8.98
N ASP A 270 11.90 18.15 9.07
CA ASP A 270 13.09 18.24 9.90
C ASP A 270 12.82 18.85 11.28
N ASN A 271 11.58 19.27 11.56
CA ASN A 271 11.18 19.77 12.86
C ASN A 271 10.98 18.61 13.85
N ASP A 272 11.72 18.65 14.96
CA ASP A 272 11.70 17.62 16.03
C ASP A 272 10.53 17.74 17.02
N GLY A 273 9.64 18.70 16.81
CA GLY A 273 8.43 18.93 17.60
C GLY A 273 8.67 19.43 19.03
N LYS A 274 9.91 19.56 19.52
CA LYS A 274 10.17 19.94 20.93
C LYS A 274 9.69 21.36 21.22
N ALA A 275 10.04 22.32 20.37
CA ALA A 275 9.61 23.71 20.51
C ALA A 275 8.08 23.85 20.41
N LEU A 276 7.45 23.09 19.50
CA LEU A 276 5.99 23.09 19.34
C LEU A 276 5.28 22.50 20.57
N MET A 277 5.82 21.42 21.13
CA MET A 277 5.28 20.81 22.35
C MET A 277 5.36 21.76 23.54
N GLN A 278 6.43 22.55 23.64
CA GLN A 278 6.57 23.58 24.65
C GLN A 278 5.50 24.69 24.49
N GLN A 279 5.23 25.14 23.27
CA GLN A 279 4.15 26.11 23.00
C GLN A 279 2.75 25.56 23.32
N VAL A 280 2.50 24.27 23.06
CA VAL A 280 1.25 23.60 23.47
C VAL A 280 1.11 23.63 24.99
N LYS A 281 2.19 23.33 25.73
CA LYS A 281 2.19 23.37 27.19
C LYS A 281 1.91 24.76 27.73
N GLU A 282 2.53 25.79 27.17
CA GLU A 282 2.27 27.20 27.53
C GLU A 282 0.81 27.59 27.27
N THR A 283 0.25 27.16 26.14
CA THR A 283 -1.18 27.37 25.82
C THR A 283 -2.07 26.66 26.84
N LEU A 284 -1.71 25.45 27.27
CA LEU A 284 -2.45 24.68 28.26
C LEU A 284 -2.41 25.34 29.65
N ASP A 285 -1.29 25.97 30.02
CA ASP A 285 -1.16 26.72 31.27
C ASP A 285 -2.03 27.99 31.25
N ILE A 286 -2.19 28.66 30.10
CA ILE A 286 -3.15 29.77 29.92
C ILE A 286 -4.60 29.29 30.19
N TYR A 287 -4.97 28.12 29.67
CA TYR A 287 -6.30 27.55 29.92
C TYR A 287 -6.52 27.26 31.41
N ARG A 288 -5.52 26.70 32.10
CA ARG A 288 -5.58 26.38 33.53
C ARG A 288 -5.67 27.61 34.43
N ALA A 289 -5.05 28.71 34.02
CA ALA A 289 -5.04 29.97 34.77
C ALA A 289 -6.30 30.82 34.54
N SER A 290 -7.15 30.47 33.55
CA SER A 290 -8.36 31.23 33.25
C SER A 290 -9.45 31.06 34.33
N ASP A 291 -10.27 32.09 34.53
CA ASP A 291 -11.42 32.04 35.44
C ASP A 291 -12.34 30.85 35.12
N LEU A 292 -13.05 30.33 36.12
CA LEU A 292 -14.05 29.28 35.89
C LEU A 292 -15.17 29.75 34.93
N PRO A 293 -15.71 28.87 34.08
CA PRO A 293 -16.81 29.22 33.19
C PRO A 293 -18.05 29.61 34.02
N LYS A 294 -18.68 30.71 33.65
CA LYS A 294 -19.84 31.29 34.34
C LYS A 294 -21.16 30.71 33.82
N THR A 295 -21.18 30.22 32.59
CA THR A 295 -22.37 29.58 31.99
C THR A 295 -22.05 28.21 31.42
N ARG A 296 -23.11 27.43 31.13
CA ARG A 296 -22.98 26.11 30.52
C ARG A 296 -22.43 26.20 29.11
N GLU A 297 -22.88 27.18 28.34
CA GLU A 297 -22.42 27.44 26.97
C GLU A 297 -20.93 27.77 26.97
N GLU A 298 -20.47 28.58 27.94
CA GLU A 298 -19.06 28.89 28.14
C GLU A 298 -18.23 27.64 28.48
N PHE A 299 -18.77 26.77 29.33
CA PHE A 299 -18.14 25.49 29.68
C PHE A 299 -18.03 24.56 28.47
N GLU A 300 -19.11 24.38 27.70
CA GLU A 300 -19.13 23.50 26.53
C GLU A 300 -18.17 24.00 25.44
N ALA A 301 -18.14 25.31 25.16
CA ALA A 301 -17.19 25.89 24.23
C ALA A 301 -15.73 25.69 24.69
N ARG A 302 -15.44 25.90 25.99
CA ARG A 302 -14.10 25.64 26.56
C ARG A 302 -13.68 24.19 26.44
N ALA A 303 -14.58 23.28 26.75
CA ALA A 303 -14.31 21.85 26.68
C ALA A 303 -13.93 21.44 25.25
N ARG A 304 -14.66 21.92 24.24
CA ARG A 304 -14.35 21.67 22.82
C ARG A 304 -13.00 22.27 22.41
N LEU A 305 -12.72 23.52 22.77
CA LEU A 305 -11.43 24.16 22.47
C LEU A 305 -10.25 23.45 23.16
N PHE A 306 -10.45 23.00 24.40
CA PHE A 306 -9.47 22.22 25.14
C PHE A 306 -9.24 20.84 24.51
N GLN A 307 -10.29 20.18 24.03
CA GLN A 307 -10.19 18.94 23.28
C GLN A 307 -9.35 19.13 21.99
N ILE A 308 -9.58 20.22 21.25
CA ILE A 308 -8.74 20.56 20.08
C ILE A 308 -7.27 20.73 20.49
N LEU A 309 -6.99 21.41 21.61
CA LEU A 309 -5.62 21.57 22.11
C LEU A 309 -4.95 20.21 22.43
N GLN A 310 -5.67 19.28 23.05
CA GLN A 310 -5.19 17.93 23.34
C GLN A 310 -4.94 17.11 22.06
N LEU A 311 -5.80 17.27 21.06
CA LEU A 311 -5.60 16.66 19.73
C LEU A 311 -4.34 17.21 19.06
N ILE A 312 -4.09 18.51 19.13
CA ILE A 312 -2.85 19.11 18.62
C ILE A 312 -1.61 18.65 19.39
N GLN A 313 -1.73 18.44 20.71
CA GLN A 313 -0.67 17.81 21.49
C GLN A 313 -0.33 16.41 20.94
N THR A 314 -1.36 15.59 20.71
CA THR A 314 -1.23 14.23 20.17
C THR A 314 -0.62 14.26 18.76
N PHE A 315 -1.05 15.18 17.91
CA PHE A 315 -0.50 15.40 16.57
C PHE A 315 1.01 15.65 16.60
N ILE A 316 1.48 16.52 17.50
CA ILE A 316 2.92 16.81 17.63
C ILE A 316 3.64 15.59 18.21
N GLN A 317 3.05 14.91 19.19
CA GLN A 317 3.66 13.74 19.83
C GLN A 317 3.93 12.61 18.82
N ILE A 318 2.98 12.31 17.92
CA ILE A 318 3.16 11.33 16.83
C ILE A 318 4.41 11.63 15.99
N LYS A 319 4.65 12.91 15.67
CA LYS A 319 5.84 13.32 14.90
C LYS A 319 7.14 13.10 15.70
N ARG A 320 7.09 13.31 17.02
CA ARG A 320 8.25 13.11 17.91
C ARG A 320 8.59 11.63 18.04
N ASP A 321 7.59 10.79 18.25
CA ASP A 321 7.76 9.34 18.38
C ASP A 321 8.36 8.75 17.10
N TYR A 322 7.84 9.16 15.94
CA TYR A 322 8.41 8.80 14.63
C TYR A 322 9.90 9.17 14.49
N ILE A 323 10.32 10.34 14.97
CA ILE A 323 11.74 10.75 14.89
C ILE A 323 12.60 9.85 15.79
N LEU A 324 12.14 9.60 17.03
CA LEU A 324 12.86 8.76 17.97
C LEU A 324 13.02 7.32 17.44
N GLU A 325 11.97 6.75 16.86
CA GLU A 325 12.01 5.42 16.23
C GLU A 325 12.93 5.37 15.00
N SER A 326 13.06 6.50 14.27
CA SER A 326 13.94 6.57 13.10
C SER A 326 15.43 6.73 13.44
N GLU A 327 15.76 7.09 14.69
CA GLU A 327 17.13 7.26 15.20
C GLU A 327 17.70 5.99 15.87
N THR A 328 16.86 4.99 16.17
CA THR A 328 17.22 3.71 16.83
C THR A 328 17.52 2.59 15.86
#